data_AF-A0A1W9WTH9-F1
#
_entry.id   AF-A0A1W9WTH9-F1
#
_cell.length_a   1.000
_cell.length_b   1.000
_cell.length_c   1.000
_cell.angle_alpha   90.00
_cell.angle_beta   90.00
_cell.angle_gamma   90.00
#
_symmetry.space_group_name_H-M   'P 1'
#
loop_
_entity.id
_entity.type
_entity.pdbx_description
1 polymer ?
#
loop_
_entity_poly.entity_id
_entity_poly.type
_entity_poly.pdbx_seq_one_letter_code
_entity_poly.pdbx_strand_id
1 'polypeptide(L)' 'KDKFFSIVSHDLKNAFTTLFSFSERLSVSANMLTRDKIERYAKQLYNVSENTLKLLENLLDWARIQKGKEFEP' A
#
# COMPACT_ATOMS: atom_id res chain seq x y z
N LYS A 1 -10.51 -5.23 18.71
CA LYS A 1 -9.96 -4.00 18.07
C LYS A 1 -8.50 -4.21 17.69
N ASP A 2 -7.67 -4.66 18.64
CA ASP A 2 -6.21 -4.72 18.48
C ASP A 2 -5.74 -5.69 17.40
N LYS A 3 -6.33 -6.90 17.31
CA LYS A 3 -5.97 -7.88 16.27
C LYS A 3 -6.21 -7.37 14.84
N PHE A 4 -7.33 -6.67 14.60
CA PHE A 4 -7.63 -6.08 13.29
C PHE A 4 -6.63 -4.97 12.96
N PHE A 5 -6.38 -4.07 13.90
CA PHE A 5 -5.42 -2.98 13.72
C PHE A 5 -4.00 -3.50 13.49
N SER A 6 -3.59 -4.58 14.17
CA SER A 6 -2.29 -5.23 13.97
C SER A 6 -2.16 -5.85 12.58
N ILE A 7 -3.20 -6.53 12.07
CA ILE A 7 -3.20 -7.11 10.72
C ILE A 7 -3.09 -5.98 9.67
N VAL A 8 -3.94 -4.96 9.77
CA VAL A 8 -3.92 -3.85 8.80
C VAL A 8 -2.59 -3.08 8.84
N SER A 9 -2.05 -2.82 10.03
CA SER A 9 -0.75 -2.13 10.18
C SER A 9 0.39 -2.93 9.56
N HIS A 10 0.39 -4.25 9.74
CA HIS A 10 1.38 -5.14 9.16
C HIS A 10 1.29 -5.16 7.63
N ASP A 11 0.08 -5.31 7.08
CA ASP A 11 -0.13 -5.39 5.64
C ASP A 11 0.20 -4.06 4.95
N LEU A 12 -0.18 -2.94 5.56
CA LEU A 12 0.16 -1.59 5.10
C LEU A 12 1.68 -1.38 5.09
N LYS A 13 2.38 -1.79 6.16
CA LYS A 13 3.85 -1.71 6.23
C LYS A 13 4.51 -2.49 5.11
N ASN A 14 4.09 -3.74 4.88
CA ASN A 14 4.65 -4.58 3.83
C ASN A 14 4.40 -4.00 2.43
N ALA A 15 3.20 -3.45 2.19
CA ALA A 15 2.85 -2.82 0.93
C ALA A 15 3.71 -1.57 0.66
N PHE A 16 3.89 -0.70 1.68
CA PHE A 16 4.77 0.47 1.59
C PHE A 16 6.23 0.11 1.39
N THR A 17 6.76 -0.92 2.10
CA THR A 17 8.13 -1.39 1.89
C THR A 17 8.34 -1.86 0.45
N THR A 18 7.38 -2.61 -0.10
CA THR A 18 7.45 -3.09 -1.48
C THR A 18 7.43 -1.94 -2.48
N LEU A 19 6.53 -0.96 -2.28
CA LEU A 19 6.43 0.24 -3.09
C LEU A 19 7.76 1.00 -3.09
N PHE A 20 8.33 1.22 -1.90
CA PHE A 20 9.61 1.91 -1.74
C PHE A 20 10.77 1.17 -2.44
N SER A 21 10.89 -0.15 -2.28
CA SER A 21 11.98 -0.90 -2.91
C SER A 21 11.92 -0.94 -4.45
N PHE A 22 10.72 -0.87 -5.04
CA PHE A 22 10.58 -0.74 -6.50
C PHE A 22 10.85 0.69 -6.97
N SER A 23 10.37 1.71 -6.23
CA SER A 23 10.61 3.10 -6.59
C SER A 23 12.09 3.48 -6.44
N GLU A 24 12.77 3.01 -5.41
CA GLU A 24 14.21 3.20 -5.20
C GLU A 24 15.02 2.57 -6.33
N ARG A 25 14.73 1.32 -6.70
CA ARG A 25 15.43 0.64 -7.82
C ARG A 25 15.28 1.37 -9.15
N LEU A 26 14.07 1.88 -9.43
CA LEU A 26 13.84 2.69 -10.61
C LEU A 26 14.60 4.02 -10.52
N SER A 27 14.57 4.69 -9.38
CA SER A 27 15.28 5.97 -9.16
C SER A 27 16.79 5.85 -9.34
N VAL A 28 17.39 4.79 -8.79
CA VAL A 28 18.86 4.62 -8.76
C VAL A 28 19.42 4.03 -10.05
N SER A 29 18.67 3.17 -10.73
CA SER A 29 19.25 2.33 -11.80
C SER A 29 18.46 2.34 -13.12
N ALA A 30 17.46 3.20 -13.31
CA ALA A 30 16.66 3.22 -14.55
C ALA A 30 17.52 3.32 -15.82
N ASN A 31 18.59 4.10 -15.81
CA ASN A 31 19.51 4.27 -16.94
C ASN A 31 20.31 3.00 -17.30
N MET A 32 20.43 2.04 -16.38
CA MET A 32 21.12 0.76 -16.57
C MET A 32 20.15 -0.41 -16.82
N LEU A 33 18.84 -0.16 -16.75
CA LEU A 33 17.82 -1.17 -16.98
C LEU A 33 17.39 -1.18 -18.45
N THR A 34 17.05 -2.36 -18.95
CA THR A 34 16.37 -2.48 -20.23
C THR A 34 14.95 -1.94 -20.12
N ARG A 35 14.39 -1.48 -21.24
CA ARG A 35 13.00 -1.03 -21.33
C ARG A 35 12.02 -2.05 -20.72
N ASP A 36 12.18 -3.34 -21.05
CA ASP A 36 11.33 -4.41 -20.52
C ASP A 36 11.38 -4.52 -18.99
N LYS A 37 12.56 -4.32 -18.38
CA LYS A 37 12.70 -4.34 -16.91
C LYS A 37 12.03 -3.13 -16.29
N ILE A 38 12.16 -1.94 -16.90
CA ILE A 38 11.49 -0.72 -16.46
C ILE A 38 9.97 -0.91 -16.51
N GLU A 39 9.43 -1.41 -17.63
CA GLU A 39 7.99 -1.66 -17.78
C GLU A 39 7.48 -2.68 -16.75
N ARG A 40 8.24 -3.76 -16.49
CA ARG A 40 7.90 -4.73 -15.44
C ARG A 40 7.87 -4.09 -14.05
N TYR A 41 8.89 -3.33 -13.67
CA TYR A 41 8.93 -2.66 -12.37
C TYR A 41 7.84 -1.60 -12.23
N ALA A 42 7.57 -0.82 -13.29
CA ALA A 42 6.49 0.15 -13.29
C ALA A 42 5.12 -0.54 -13.11
N LYS A 43 4.89 -1.69 -13.76
CA LYS A 43 3.66 -2.46 -13.57
C LYS A 43 3.52 -3.02 -12.15
N GLN A 44 4.61 -3.54 -11.57
CA GLN A 44 4.62 -4.00 -10.18
C GLN A 44 4.34 -2.84 -9.21
N LEU A 45 4.98 -1.69 -9.42
CA LEU A 45 4.77 -0.48 -8.60
C LEU A 45 3.31 -0.02 -8.66
N TYR A 46 2.71 0.01 -9.86
CA TYR A 46 1.30 0.34 -10.05
C TYR A 46 0.38 -0.62 -9.28
N ASN A 47 0.56 -1.93 -9.46
CA ASN A 47 -0.28 -2.93 -8.80
C ASN A 47 -0.18 -2.86 -7.26
N VAL A 48 1.04 -2.68 -6.73
CA VAL A 48 1.26 -2.53 -5.28
C VAL A 48 0.62 -1.24 -4.77
N SER A 49 0.72 -0.14 -5.54
CA SER A 49 0.10 1.15 -5.18
C SER A 49 -1.42 1.06 -5.14
N GLU A 50 -2.05 0.41 -6.13
CA GLU A 50 -3.50 0.18 -6.18
C GLU A 50 -3.98 -0.65 -4.97
N ASN A 51 -3.28 -1.75 -4.66
CA ASN A 51 -3.60 -2.56 -3.49
C ASN A 51 -3.42 -1.78 -2.17
N THR A 52 -2.38 -0.97 -2.06
CA THR A 52 -2.12 -0.12 -0.88
C THR A 52 -3.24 0.90 -0.70
N LEU A 53 -3.70 1.52 -1.79
CA LEU A 53 -4.80 2.48 -1.77
C LEU A 53 -6.10 1.82 -1.28
N LYS A 54 -6.41 0.63 -1.80
CA LYS A 54 -7.59 -0.14 -1.37
C LYS A 54 -7.55 -0.51 0.12
N LEU A 55 -6.38 -0.89 0.64
CA LEU A 55 -6.21 -1.17 2.07
C LEU A 55 -6.44 0.09 2.92
N LEU A 56 -5.94 1.24 2.46
CA LEU A 56 -6.16 2.53 3.12
C LEU A 56 -7.64 2.92 3.11
N GLU A 57 -8.34 2.80 1.98
CA GLU A 57 -9.78 3.07 1.88
C GLU A 57 -10.58 2.19 2.84
N ASN A 58 -10.30 0.88 2.86
CA ASN A 58 -10.94 -0.05 3.79
C ASN A 58 -10.71 0.33 5.26
N LEU A 59 -9.51 0.79 5.62
CA LEU A 59 -9.19 1.24 6.97
C LEU A 59 -9.94 2.53 7.34
N LEU A 60 -10.03 3.48 6.41
CA LEU A 60 -10.75 4.74 6.59
C LEU A 60 -12.26 4.49 6.77
N ASP A 61 -12.83 3.60 5.96
CA ASP A 61 -14.24 3.22 6.08
C ASP A 61 -14.53 2.50 7.38
N TRP A 62 -13.65 1.58 7.80
CA TRP A 62 -13.74 0.98 9.13
C TRP A 62 -13.70 2.04 10.24
N ALA A 63 -12.78 3.00 10.16
CA ALA A 63 -12.65 4.06 11.16
C ALA A 63 -13.89 4.96 11.24
N ARG A 64 -14.53 5.26 10.10
CA ARG A 64 -15.81 5.99 10.02
C ARG A 64 -16.93 5.22 10.70
N ILE A 65 -17.07 3.92 10.44
CA ILE A 65 -18.08 3.05 11.07
C ILE A 65 -17.89 3.01 12.59
N GLN A 66 -16.65 2.91 13.08
CA GLN A 66 -16.40 2.91 14.52
C GLN A 66 -16.82 4.23 15.18
N LYS A 67 -16.53 5.38 14.55
CA LYS A 67 -17.02 6.68 15.04
C LYS A 67 -18.54 6.79 15.05
N GLY A 68 -19.21 6.27 14.01
CA GLY A 68 -20.68 6.27 13.94
C GLY A 68 -21.34 5.42 15.04
N LYS A 69 -20.73 4.29 15.41
CA LYS A 69 -21.21 3.42 16.50
C LYS A 69 -21.04 4.01 17.90
N GLU A 70 -20.20 5.01 18.07
CA GLU A 70 -19.96 5.69 19.35
C GLU A 70 -21.06 6.71 19.69
N PHE A 71 -21.97 7.01 18.75
CA PHE A 71 -23.05 8.00 18.87
C PHE A 71 -24.47 7.41 18.95
N GLU A 72 -24.63 6.09 19.03
CA GLU A 72 -25.93 5.50 19.39
C GLU A 72 -26.03 5.35 20.92
N PRO A 73 -26.96 6.05 21.59
CA PRO A 73 -27.18 5.92 23.04
C PRO A 73 -27.82 4.58 23.43
#